data_AF-A0A7J7ZYW3-F1
#
_entry.id   AF-A0A7J7ZYW3-F1
#
_cell.length_a   1.000
_cell.length_b   1.000
_cell.length_c   1.000
_cell.angle_alpha   90.00
_cell.angle_beta   90.00
_cell.angle_gamma   90.00
#
_symmetry.space_group_name_H-M   'P 1'
#
loop_
_entity.id
_entity.type
_entity.pdbx_description
1 polymer ?
#
loop_
_entity_poly.entity_id
_entity_poly.type
_entity_poly.pdbx_seq_one_letter_code
_entity_poly.pdbx_strand_id
1 'polypeptide(L)'
;MGRRKASGSGSLGRALIRQQTQRSRGHRHTDAWLHTSELNDGYDWGRLNLQSVTEQSSLDDFLATAELAGTEFVAEKLNIKFVLPEAKTGLLSFEESQRIKKLHEENKQFLCIPRRPKWNKKTSSEELKQAEKDNFLEWRRQLVR
;
A
#
# COMPACT_ATOMS: atom_id res chain seq x y z
N MET A 1 -65.74 15.01 1.34
CA MET A 1 -65.06 14.05 0.44
C MET A 1 -63.64 14.53 0.15
N GLY A 2 -62.68 14.25 1.03
CA GLY A 2 -61.27 14.67 0.85
C GLY A 2 -60.38 13.45 0.58
N ARG A 3 -59.86 13.31 -0.65
CA ARG A 3 -58.95 12.22 -1.01
C ARG A 3 -57.54 12.54 -0.50
N ARG A 4 -57.02 11.74 0.44
CA ARG A 4 -55.61 11.78 0.85
C ARG A 4 -54.74 11.31 -0.31
N LYS A 5 -53.85 12.17 -0.80
CA LYS A 5 -52.87 11.83 -1.85
C LYS A 5 -51.74 11.01 -1.22
N ALA A 6 -51.52 9.80 -1.74
CA ALA A 6 -50.47 8.90 -1.29
C ALA A 6 -49.09 9.56 -1.34
N SER A 7 -48.34 9.52 -0.23
CA SER A 7 -46.93 9.87 -0.20
C SER A 7 -46.15 8.81 -0.98
N GLY A 8 -46.05 9.01 -2.29
CA GLY A 8 -45.32 8.12 -3.18
C GLY A 8 -43.87 7.99 -2.75
N SER A 9 -43.43 6.75 -2.59
CA SER A 9 -42.06 6.25 -2.38
C SER A 9 -41.09 6.58 -3.54
N GLY A 10 -41.33 7.67 -4.28
CA GLY A 10 -40.53 8.14 -5.42
C GLY A 10 -39.92 9.53 -5.22
N SER A 11 -40.05 10.14 -4.04
CA SER A 11 -39.48 11.47 -3.75
C SER A 11 -38.04 11.42 -3.22
N LEU A 12 -37.57 10.27 -2.72
CA LEU A 12 -36.24 10.16 -2.13
C LEU A 12 -35.13 10.44 -3.16
N GLY A 13 -35.23 9.85 -4.36
CA GLY A 13 -34.27 10.13 -5.43
C GLY A 13 -34.22 11.62 -5.82
N ARG A 14 -35.39 12.27 -5.90
CA ARG A 14 -35.47 13.72 -6.18
C ARG A 14 -34.93 14.57 -5.02
N ALA A 15 -35.12 14.15 -3.77
CA ALA A 15 -34.58 14.82 -2.60
C ALA A 15 -33.05 14.72 -2.53
N LEU A 16 -32.49 13.54 -2.85
CA LEU A 16 -31.04 13.32 -2.90
C LEU A 16 -30.38 14.15 -4.01
N ILE A 17 -30.97 14.21 -5.21
CA ILE A 17 -30.47 15.05 -6.32
C ILE A 17 -30.49 16.54 -5.96
N ARG A 18 -31.55 17.00 -5.27
CA ARG A 18 -31.60 18.38 -4.75
C ARG A 18 -30.55 18.64 -3.69
N GLN A 19 -30.33 17.71 -2.76
CA GLN A 19 -29.32 17.87 -1.72
C GLN A 19 -27.90 17.96 -2.32
N GLN A 20 -27.59 17.15 -3.34
CA GLN A 20 -26.29 17.18 -4.02
C GLN A 20 -26.05 18.50 -4.78
N THR A 21 -27.07 18.98 -5.50
CA THR A 21 -26.98 20.26 -6.23
C THR A 21 -26.93 21.48 -5.30
N GLN A 22 -27.58 21.42 -4.13
CA GLN A 22 -27.47 22.45 -3.10
C GLN A 22 -26.09 22.43 -2.41
N ARG A 23 -25.49 21.25 -2.18
CA ARG A 23 -24.12 21.13 -1.67
C ARG A 23 -23.10 21.78 -2.59
N SER A 24 -23.27 21.65 -3.90
CA SER A 24 -22.41 22.29 -4.91
C SER A 24 -22.58 23.82 -4.98
N ARG A 25 -23.74 24.37 -4.59
CA ARG A 25 -24.00 25.82 -4.60
C ARG A 25 -23.74 26.53 -3.26
N GLY A 26 -23.47 25.78 -2.19
CA GLY A 26 -23.34 26.29 -0.82
C GLY A 26 -21.97 26.84 -0.41
N HIS A 27 -20.98 26.95 -1.31
CA HIS A 27 -19.64 27.44 -0.94
C HIS A 27 -19.22 28.76 -1.61
N ARG A 28 -20.19 29.64 -1.86
CA ARG A 28 -19.89 31.06 -2.13
C ARG A 28 -20.25 31.90 -0.91
N HIS A 29 -19.60 31.60 0.22
CA HIS A 29 -19.42 32.62 1.25
C HIS A 29 -18.09 33.30 0.95
N THR A 30 -18.18 34.56 0.57
CA THR A 30 -17.06 35.47 0.39
C THR A 30 -16.38 35.69 1.73
N ASP A 31 -15.06 35.65 1.70
CA ASP A 31 -14.15 36.17 2.72
C ASP A 31 -14.09 35.42 4.05
N ALA A 32 -13.01 34.66 4.22
CA ALA A 32 -11.88 35.06 5.06
C ALA A 32 -11.15 33.80 5.57
N TRP A 33 -9.91 33.63 5.14
CA TRP A 33 -8.89 32.86 5.88
C TRP A 33 -9.07 31.34 5.93
N LEU A 34 -9.18 30.70 4.77
CA LEU A 34 -8.85 29.28 4.65
C LEU A 34 -7.59 29.18 3.80
N HIS A 35 -6.54 28.58 4.37
CA HIS A 35 -5.35 28.17 3.63
C HIS A 35 -5.76 27.05 2.66
N THR A 36 -6.17 27.42 1.45
CA THR A 36 -6.45 26.46 0.38
C THR A 36 -5.13 25.92 -0.15
N SER A 37 -4.86 24.63 0.09
CA SER A 37 -3.88 23.84 -0.66
C SER A 37 -4.39 23.55 -2.09
N GLU A 38 -4.90 24.58 -2.77
CA GLU A 38 -5.45 24.48 -4.11
C GLU A 38 -5.06 25.74 -4.88
N LEU A 39 -3.88 25.70 -5.50
CA LEU A 39 -3.59 26.54 -6.64
C LEU A 39 -2.95 25.70 -7.75
N ASN A 40 -3.69 25.67 -8.86
CA ASN A 40 -3.23 25.57 -10.24
C ASN A 40 -2.96 24.16 -10.80
N ASP A 41 -3.90 23.75 -11.65
CA ASP A 41 -3.82 22.69 -12.65
C ASP A 41 -2.79 23.07 -13.72
N GLY A 42 -1.54 22.74 -13.45
CA GLY A 42 -0.42 22.97 -14.35
C GLY A 42 0.69 22.00 -13.98
N TYR A 43 1.08 21.18 -14.94
CA TYR A 43 2.13 20.17 -14.84
C TYR A 43 3.50 20.84 -14.60
N ASP A 44 3.72 21.31 -13.38
CA ASP A 44 4.96 21.93 -12.90
C ASP A 44 5.94 20.83 -12.47
N TRP A 45 6.86 20.47 -13.38
CA TRP A 45 7.97 19.55 -13.13
C TRP A 45 8.95 19.99 -12.02
N GLY A 46 8.74 21.18 -11.42
CA GLY A 46 9.55 21.74 -10.33
C GLY A 46 8.96 21.58 -8.93
N ARG A 47 7.75 21.02 -8.79
CA ARG A 47 7.27 20.63 -7.46
C ARG A 47 7.87 19.27 -7.12
N LEU A 48 8.67 19.22 -6.06
CA LEU A 48 9.03 17.97 -5.39
C LEU A 48 7.76 17.13 -5.27
N ASN A 49 7.74 15.93 -5.88
CA ASN A 49 6.71 14.94 -5.63
C ASN A 49 6.77 14.60 -4.13
N LEU A 50 6.06 15.37 -3.30
CA LEU A 50 5.87 15.15 -1.86
C LEU A 50 4.94 13.96 -1.60
N GLN A 51 5.01 12.96 -2.47
CA GLN A 51 4.33 11.70 -2.29
C GLN A 51 5.23 10.89 -1.37
N SER A 52 4.78 10.69 -0.13
CA SER A 52 5.47 9.83 0.83
C SER A 52 5.37 8.39 0.33
N VAL A 53 6.37 7.96 -0.44
CA VAL A 53 6.54 6.59 -0.90
C VAL A 53 7.22 5.83 0.24
N THR A 54 6.43 5.11 1.03
CA THR A 54 6.95 4.34 2.17
C THR A 54 7.64 3.03 1.77
N GLU A 55 7.49 2.63 0.50
CA GLU A 55 8.04 1.40 -0.07
C GLU A 55 8.60 1.69 -1.47
N GLN A 56 9.87 1.35 -1.73
CA GLN A 56 10.42 1.47 -3.08
C GLN A 56 9.65 0.57 -4.04
N SER A 57 9.35 1.09 -5.23
CA SER A 57 8.76 0.29 -6.30
C SER A 57 9.66 -0.89 -6.59
N SER A 58 9.09 -2.09 -6.76
CA SER A 58 9.84 -3.32 -7.06
C SER A 58 10.76 -3.20 -8.27
N LEU A 59 10.44 -2.26 -9.17
CA LEU A 59 11.26 -1.94 -10.35
C LEU A 59 12.48 -1.10 -9.96
N ASP A 60 12.32 -0.06 -9.14
CA ASP A 60 13.41 0.85 -8.75
C ASP A 60 14.45 0.13 -7.89
N ASP A 61 14.01 -0.75 -6.99
CA ASP A 61 14.91 -1.61 -6.21
C ASP A 61 15.71 -2.56 -7.12
N PHE A 62 15.05 -3.12 -8.14
CA PHE A 62 15.70 -4.00 -9.09
C PHE A 62 16.76 -3.25 -9.92
N LEU A 63 16.45 -2.07 -10.43
CA LEU A 63 17.41 -1.25 -11.18
C LEU A 63 18.60 -0.83 -10.32
N ALA A 64 18.36 -0.39 -9.08
CA ALA A 64 19.44 -0.01 -8.16
C ALA A 64 20.38 -1.18 -7.83
N THR A 65 19.83 -2.40 -7.68
CA THR A 65 20.67 -3.59 -7.49
C THR A 65 21.47 -3.97 -8.73
N ALA A 66 20.92 -3.79 -9.93
CA ALA A 66 21.62 -4.06 -11.18
C ALA A 66 22.77 -3.08 -11.43
N GLU A 67 22.57 -1.80 -11.13
CA GLU A 67 23.61 -0.76 -11.22
C GLU A 67 24.75 -1.04 -10.23
N LEU A 68 24.43 -1.37 -8.96
CA LEU A 68 25.44 -1.74 -7.96
C LEU A 68 26.21 -3.01 -8.33
N ALA A 69 25.56 -3.95 -9.00
CA ALA A 69 26.20 -5.19 -9.47
C ALA A 69 27.06 -4.98 -10.73
N GLY A 70 27.00 -3.81 -11.39
CA GLY A 70 27.75 -3.52 -12.60
C GLY A 70 27.37 -4.41 -13.79
N THR A 71 26.15 -4.94 -13.79
CA THR A 71 25.65 -5.85 -14.83
C THR A 71 24.74 -5.09 -15.78
N GLU A 72 25.14 -4.99 -17.05
CA GLU A 72 24.29 -4.43 -18.10
C GLU A 72 23.18 -5.43 -18.45
N PHE A 73 21.94 -5.12 -18.05
CA PHE A 73 20.79 -5.98 -18.32
C PHE A 73 20.03 -5.50 -19.56
N VAL A 74 20.10 -6.27 -20.66
CA VAL A 74 19.21 -6.12 -21.81
C VAL A 74 17.93 -6.87 -21.47
N ALA A 75 16.83 -6.13 -21.24
CA ALA A 75 15.55 -6.73 -20.91
C ALA A 75 14.94 -7.43 -22.14
N GLU A 76 15.37 -8.66 -22.41
CA GLU A 76 14.63 -9.56 -23.29
C GLU A 76 13.27 -9.84 -22.65
N LYS A 77 12.21 -9.49 -23.36
CA LYS A 77 10.81 -9.59 -22.92
C LYS A 77 10.43 -11.07 -22.80
N LEU A 78 10.79 -11.69 -21.68
CA LEU A 78 10.29 -13.02 -21.33
C LEU A 78 8.78 -12.98 -21.14
N ASN A 79 8.12 -14.12 -21.30
CA ASN A 79 6.68 -14.33 -21.17
C ASN A 79 6.17 -14.01 -19.76
N ILE A 80 6.03 -12.73 -19.43
CA ILE A 80 5.41 -12.25 -18.18
C ILE A 80 3.93 -12.60 -18.26
N LYS A 81 3.50 -13.60 -17.48
CA LYS A 81 2.09 -13.90 -17.26
C LYS A 81 1.59 -13.00 -16.14
N PHE A 82 0.77 -12.01 -16.49
CA PHE A 82 0.02 -11.25 -15.50
C PHE A 82 -1.03 -12.18 -14.88
N VAL A 83 -0.82 -12.57 -13.63
CA VAL A 83 -1.88 -13.18 -12.84
C VAL A 83 -2.85 -12.05 -12.50
N LEU A 84 -4.03 -12.05 -13.13
CA LEU A 84 -5.06 -11.07 -12.78
C LEU A 84 -5.35 -11.22 -11.28
N PRO A 85 -5.37 -10.12 -10.50
CA PRO A 85 -5.71 -10.17 -9.07
C PRO A 85 -7.11 -10.77 -8.85
N GLU A 86 -7.99 -10.64 -9.85
CA GLU A 86 -9.34 -11.21 -9.86
C GLU A 86 -9.38 -12.73 -9.93
N ALA A 87 -8.31 -13.39 -10.42
CA ALA A 87 -8.27 -14.86 -10.49
C ALA A 87 -8.17 -15.51 -9.10
N LYS A 88 -7.86 -14.73 -8.06
CA LYS A 88 -7.80 -15.17 -6.65
C LYS A 88 -8.91 -14.57 -5.78
N THR A 89 -9.78 -13.70 -6.31
CA THR A 89 -10.91 -13.11 -5.56
C THR A 89 -12.13 -14.03 -5.53
N GLY A 90 -11.92 -15.32 -5.27
CA GLY A 90 -12.98 -16.22 -4.81
C GLY A 90 -12.96 -16.27 -3.28
N LEU A 91 -14.12 -16.32 -2.64
CA LEU A 91 -14.17 -16.75 -1.24
C LEU A 91 -13.60 -18.18 -1.18
N LEU A 92 -12.56 -18.39 -0.38
CA LEU A 92 -12.01 -19.73 -0.18
C LEU A 92 -13.10 -20.67 0.33
N SER A 93 -13.11 -21.90 -0.19
CA SER A 93 -13.93 -22.96 0.39
C SER A 93 -13.53 -23.16 1.86
N PHE A 94 -14.46 -23.62 2.68
CA PHE A 94 -14.20 -23.89 4.10
C PHE A 94 -12.98 -24.81 4.28
N GLU A 95 -12.85 -25.84 3.45
CA GLU A 95 -11.73 -26.77 3.48
C GLU A 95 -10.39 -26.11 3.13
N GLU A 96 -10.37 -25.26 2.11
CA GLU A 96 -9.17 -24.54 1.68
C GLU A 96 -8.73 -23.56 2.76
N SER A 97 -9.67 -22.87 3.40
CA SER A 97 -9.39 -21.96 4.50
C SER A 97 -8.74 -22.66 5.69
N GLN A 98 -9.16 -23.90 6.00
CA GLN A 98 -8.53 -24.69 7.06
C GLN A 98 -7.12 -25.15 6.68
N ARG A 99 -6.89 -25.56 5.43
CA ARG A 99 -5.56 -25.93 4.95
C ARG A 99 -4.59 -24.75 5.02
N ILE A 100 -5.03 -23.57 4.59
CA ILE A 100 -4.22 -22.35 4.67
C ILE A 100 -3.92 -21.98 6.12
N LYS A 101 -4.90 -22.09 7.04
CA LYS A 101 -4.66 -21.85 8.47
C LYS A 101 -3.60 -22.78 9.05
N LYS A 102 -3.65 -24.08 8.72
CA LYS A 102 -2.61 -25.04 9.14
C LYS A 102 -1.23 -24.66 8.60
N LEU A 103 -1.15 -24.34 7.30
CA LEU A 103 0.10 -23.87 6.69
C LEU A 103 0.63 -22.57 7.33
N HIS A 104 -0.25 -21.65 7.72
CA HIS A 104 0.14 -20.44 8.43
C HIS A 104 0.65 -20.75 9.84
N GLU A 105 0.02 -21.68 10.56
CA GLU A 105 0.47 -22.13 11.89
C GLU A 105 1.83 -22.83 11.83
N GLU A 106 2.04 -23.69 10.83
CA GLU A 106 3.31 -24.37 10.58
C GLU A 106 4.44 -23.39 10.24
N ASN A 107 4.18 -22.42 9.36
CA ASN A 107 5.19 -21.46 8.89
C ASN A 107 5.34 -20.21 9.77
N LYS A 108 4.58 -20.11 10.86
CA LYS A 108 4.61 -18.95 11.77
C LYS A 108 6.00 -18.66 12.33
N GLN A 109 6.84 -19.69 12.45
CA GLN A 109 8.19 -19.59 13.00
C GLN A 109 9.13 -18.77 12.11
N PHE A 110 8.95 -18.78 10.79
CA PHE A 110 9.81 -18.06 9.84
C PHE A 110 9.55 -16.56 9.81
N LEU A 111 8.32 -16.12 10.13
CA LEU A 111 7.91 -14.71 10.11
C LEU A 111 8.36 -13.91 11.34
N CYS A 112 9.28 -14.45 12.15
CA CYS A 112 9.79 -13.75 13.34
C CYS A 112 10.83 -12.71 12.96
N ILE A 113 10.62 -11.43 13.32
CA ILE A 113 11.61 -10.36 13.12
C ILE A 113 12.86 -10.64 13.98
N PRO A 114 14.09 -10.58 13.42
CA PRO A 114 15.32 -10.88 14.15
C PRO A 114 15.53 -9.82 15.22
N ARG A 115 15.81 -10.28 16.44
CA ARG A 115 16.11 -9.41 17.57
C ARG A 115 17.57 -9.00 17.55
N ARG A 116 17.87 -7.86 18.18
CA ARG A 116 19.24 -7.38 18.34
C ARG A 116 20.10 -8.46 19.04
N PRO A 117 21.28 -8.81 18.50
CA PRO A 117 22.17 -9.77 19.14
C PRO A 117 22.64 -9.27 20.52
N LYS A 118 22.98 -10.20 21.40
CA LYS A 118 23.46 -9.86 22.76
C LYS A 118 24.80 -9.11 22.65
N TRP A 119 24.88 -7.95 23.28
CA TRP A 119 26.10 -7.15 23.35
C TRP A 119 26.60 -7.04 24.79
N ASN A 120 27.91 -6.87 24.96
CA ASN A 120 28.57 -6.73 26.27
C ASN A 120 29.39 -5.44 26.30
N LYS A 121 29.78 -4.94 27.48
CA LYS A 121 30.62 -3.72 27.57
C LYS A 121 31.98 -3.81 26.86
N LYS A 122 32.43 -5.02 26.53
CA LYS A 122 33.68 -5.28 25.82
C LYS A 122 33.55 -5.28 24.30
N THR A 123 32.32 -5.33 23.76
CA THR A 123 32.12 -5.38 22.30
C THR A 123 32.36 -4.02 21.68
N SER A 124 33.20 -3.95 20.65
CA SER A 124 33.43 -2.72 19.89
C SER A 124 32.17 -2.33 19.11
N SER A 125 32.01 -1.04 18.83
CA SER A 125 30.89 -0.55 18.02
C SER A 125 30.86 -1.16 16.61
N GLU A 126 32.02 -1.50 16.05
CA GLU A 126 32.14 -2.12 14.73
C GLU A 126 31.74 -3.59 14.75
N GLU A 127 32.19 -4.33 15.76
CA GLU A 127 31.83 -5.74 15.97
C GLU A 127 30.32 -5.91 16.15
N LEU A 128 29.67 -4.99 16.88
CA LEU A 128 28.22 -5.00 17.05
C LEU A 128 27.48 -4.76 15.74
N LYS A 129 27.95 -3.82 14.91
CA LYS A 129 27.36 -3.56 13.60
C LYS A 129 27.51 -4.76 12.66
N GLN A 130 28.65 -5.44 12.70
CA GLN A 130 28.88 -6.65 11.91
C GLN A 130 27.94 -7.78 12.36
N ALA A 131 27.87 -8.06 13.67
CA ALA A 131 26.97 -9.07 14.21
C ALA A 131 25.49 -8.78 13.93
N GLU A 132 25.08 -7.51 13.94
CA GLU A 132 23.72 -7.09 13.56
C GLU A 132 23.43 -7.37 12.07
N LYS A 133 24.38 -7.06 11.18
CA LYS A 133 24.27 -7.34 9.73
C LYS A 133 24.20 -8.84 9.46
N ASP A 134 25.06 -9.63 10.09
CA ASP A 134 25.12 -11.08 9.88
C ASP A 134 23.83 -11.76 10.34
N ASN A 135 23.33 -11.41 11.53
CA ASN A 135 22.04 -11.91 12.04
C ASN A 135 20.87 -11.51 11.12
N PHE A 136 20.87 -10.29 10.60
CA PHE A 136 19.86 -9.85 9.63
C PHE A 136 19.94 -10.64 8.30
N LEU A 137 21.13 -10.92 7.80
CA LEU A 137 21.34 -11.72 6.60
C LEU A 137 20.93 -13.18 6.79
N GLU A 138 21.25 -13.79 7.93
CA GLU A 138 20.81 -15.14 8.27
C GLU A 138 19.28 -15.23 8.33
N TRP A 139 18.64 -14.28 8.99
CA TRP A 139 17.18 -14.20 9.00
C TRP A 139 16.59 -14.07 7.59
N ARG A 140 17.14 -13.18 6.76
CA ARG A 140 16.68 -13.01 5.38
C ARG A 140 16.85 -14.29 4.55
N ARG A 141 17.94 -15.04 4.76
CA ARG A 141 18.16 -16.35 4.12
C ARG A 141 17.13 -17.39 4.58
N GLN A 142 16.70 -17.36 5.84
CA GLN A 142 15.66 -18.25 6.35
C GLN A 142 14.29 -18.01 5.71
N LEU A 143 13.98 -16.77 5.29
CA LEU A 143 12.71 -16.46 4.60
C LEU A 143 12.62 -16.95 3.16
N VAL A 144 13.76 -17.13 2.49
CA VAL A 144 13.83 -17.57 1.08
C VAL A 144 13.75 -19.09 0.96
N ARG A 145 13.99 -19.81 2.07
CA ARG A 145 13.99 -21.27 2.11
C ARG A 145 12.58 -21.84 2.27
#